data_AF-A0A518LNQ0-F1
#
_entry.id   AF-A0A518LNQ0-F1
#
_cell.length_a   1.000
_cell.length_b   1.000
_cell.length_c   1.000
_cell.angle_alpha   90.00
_cell.angle_beta   90.00
_cell.angle_gamma   90.00
#
_symmetry.space_group_name_H-M   'P 1'
#
loop_
_entity.id
_entity.type
_entity.pdbx_description
1 polymer ?
#
loop_
_entity_poly.entity_id
_entity_poly.type
_entity_poly.pdbx_seq_one_letter_code
_entity_poly.pdbx_strand_id
1 'polypeptide(L)' 'MSTSQLEEIVFIVQEEPEDGGYSAVCHPYGIFTQGDDLDDLRAMVLDAVAGRFADEPVKPGRIRLHFVRDEVVA' A
#
# COMPACT_ATOMS: atom_id res chain seq x y z
N MET A 1 0.20 4.68 -28.39
CA MET A 1 1.41 4.62 -27.53
C MET A 1 0.99 5.22 -26.20
N SER A 2 0.64 4.39 -25.22
CA SER A 2 0.16 4.87 -23.92
C SER A 2 1.34 4.90 -22.96
N THR A 3 1.63 6.10 -22.46
CA THR A 3 2.78 6.40 -21.61
C THR A 3 2.57 5.77 -20.23
N SER A 4 3.06 4.55 -20.00
CA SER A 4 3.10 3.97 -18.65
C SER A 4 4.22 4.63 -17.85
N GLN A 5 4.02 5.89 -17.47
CA GLN A 5 4.66 6.39 -16.26
C GLN A 5 3.95 5.74 -15.06
N LEU A 6 4.60 5.76 -13.91
CA LEU A 6 4.14 5.21 -12.64
C LEU A 6 2.87 5.96 -12.17
N GLU A 7 1.73 5.80 -12.84
CA GLU A 7 0.51 6.59 -12.61
C GLU A 7 -0.17 6.22 -11.29
N GLU A 8 -0.16 4.93 -10.96
CA GLU A 8 -0.78 4.39 -9.75
C GLU A 8 0.07 3.28 -9.14
N ILE A 9 0.26 3.34 -7.82
CA ILE A 9 0.74 2.22 -7.01
C ILE A 9 -0.42 1.68 -6.17
N VAL A 10 -0.54 0.36 -6.12
CA VAL A 10 -1.64 -0.33 -5.44
C VAL A 10 -1.10 -1.10 -4.26
N PHE A 11 -1.68 -0.85 -3.09
CA PHE A 11 -1.48 -1.65 -1.90
C PHE A 11 -2.66 -2.58 -1.72
N ILE A 12 -2.39 -3.85 -1.43
CA ILE A 12 -3.39 -4.79 -0.93
C ILE A 12 -3.45 -4.57 0.58
N VAL A 13 -4.64 -4.25 1.08
CA VAL A 13 -4.88 -3.97 2.50
C VAL A 13 -5.71 -5.08 3.10
N GLN A 14 -5.26 -5.60 4.24
CA GLN A 14 -5.97 -6.61 5.03
C GLN A 14 -6.22 -6.05 6.43
N GLU A 15 -7.40 -6.34 6.97
CA GLU A 15 -7.68 -6.13 8.39
C GLU A 15 -7.00 -7.25 9.17
N GLU A 16 -6.26 -6.90 10.22
CA GLU A 16 -5.59 -7.86 11.09
C GLU A 16 -6.57 -8.32 12.19
N PRO A 17 -7.06 -9.57 12.15
CA PRO A 17 -8.15 -10.00 13.02
C PRO A 17 -7.74 -10.27 14.46
N GLU A 18 -6.45 -10.54 14.72
CA GLU A 18 -5.95 -10.92 16.05
C GLU A 18 -5.63 -9.70 16.92
N ASP A 19 -4.85 -8.75 16.39
CA ASP A 19 -4.38 -7.57 17.13
C ASP A 19 -5.23 -6.31 16.85
N GLY A 20 -6.14 -6.40 15.88
CA GLY A 20 -6.80 -5.22 15.30
C GLY A 20 -5.88 -4.44 14.37
N GLY A 21 -6.41 -3.43 13.70
CA GLY A 21 -5.66 -2.60 12.76
C GLY A 21 -5.57 -3.19 11.35
N TYR A 22 -4.57 -2.73 10.60
CA TYR A 22 -4.45 -3.00 9.17
C TYR A 22 -3.01 -3.28 8.76
N SER A 23 -2.84 -4.18 7.80
CA SER A 23 -1.60 -4.34 7.04
C SER A 23 -1.81 -3.93 5.58
N ALA A 24 -0.77 -3.38 4.96
CA ALA A 24 -0.76 -3.01 3.55
C ALA A 24 0.53 -3.45 2.86
N VAL A 25 0.39 -4.12 1.73
CA VAL A 25 1.52 -4.62 0.92
C VAL A 25 1.43 -4.14 -0.53
N CYS A 26 2.55 -3.63 -1.04
CA CYS A 26 2.75 -3.37 -2.46
C CYS A 26 3.85 -4.28 -3.03
N HIS A 27 3.43 -5.41 -3.62
CA HIS A 27 4.34 -6.43 -4.15
C HIS A 27 5.31 -5.91 -5.24
N PRO A 28 4.89 -5.11 -6.24
CA PRO A 28 5.80 -4.66 -7.30
C PRO A 28 7.00 -3.85 -6.79
N TYR A 29 6.85 -3.17 -5.64
CA TYR A 29 7.89 -2.30 -5.09
C TYR A 29 8.47 -2.80 -3.76
N GLY A 30 8.00 -3.95 -3.26
CA GLY A 30 8.45 -4.55 -2.01
C GLY A 30 8.18 -3.67 -0.80
N ILE A 31 7.09 -2.90 -0.80
CA ILE A 31 6.71 -2.02 0.30
C ILE A 31 5.73 -2.76 1.21
N PHE A 32 6.05 -2.81 2.50
CA PHE A 32 5.22 -3.41 3.54
C PHE A 32 5.04 -2.40 4.65
N THR A 33 3.82 -2.28 5.15
CA THR A 33 3.48 -1.33 6.21
C THR A 33 2.24 -1.78 6.96
N GLN A 34 2.05 -1.26 8.17
CA GLN A 34 0.95 -1.58 9.06
C GLN A 34 0.51 -0.30 9.78
N GLY A 35 -0.69 -0.29 10.33
CA GLY A 35 -1.17 0.80 11.17
C GLY A 35 -2.31 0.36 12.08
N ASP A 36 -2.41 0.98 13.24
CA ASP A 36 -3.39 0.64 14.29
C ASP A 36 -4.83 0.99 13.86
N ASP A 37 -4.97 1.99 13.00
CA ASP A 37 -6.21 2.38 12.35
C ASP A 37 -5.99 2.82 10.89
N LEU A 38 -7.06 3.24 10.21
CA LEU A 38 -6.98 3.66 8.81
C LEU A 38 -6.16 4.92 8.59
N ASP A 39 -6.15 5.85 9.53
CA ASP A 39 -5.42 7.10 9.41
C ASP A 39 -3.92 6.87 9.64
N ASP A 40 -3.58 6.03 10.62
CA ASP A 40 -2.21 5.56 10.85
C ASP A 40 -1.68 4.76 9.65
N LEU A 41 -2.46 3.81 9.13
CA LEU A 41 -2.09 3.05 7.92
C LEU A 41 -1.80 3.99 6.74
N ARG A 42 -2.65 5.01 6.52
CA ARG A 42 -2.44 5.99 5.44
C ARG A 42 -1.13 6.76 5.65
N ALA A 43 -0.84 7.18 6.88
CA ALA A 43 0.39 7.88 7.19
C ALA A 43 1.62 6.99 6.92
N MET A 44 1.59 5.74 7.36
CA MET A 44 2.69 4.79 7.19
C MET A 44 2.88 4.39 5.71
N VAL A 45 1.81 4.25 4.93
CA VAL A 45 1.89 4.06 3.47
C VAL A 45 2.55 5.25 2.79
N LEU A 46 2.15 6.48 3.14
CA LEU A 46 2.71 7.69 2.54
C LEU A 46 4.20 7.83 2.85
N ASP A 47 4.60 7.59 4.09
CA ASP A 47 6.00 7.62 4.51
C ASP A 47 6.84 6.55 3.77
N ALA A 48 6.34 5.31 3.73
CA ALA A 48 7.03 4.21 3.07
C ALA A 48 7.19 4.44 1.55
N VAL A 49 6.17 5.01 0.88
CA VAL A 49 6.27 5.41 -0.53
C VAL A 49 7.26 6.56 -0.70
N ALA A 50 7.23 7.57 0.17
CA ALA A 50 8.17 8.68 0.10
C ALA A 50 9.63 8.21 0.23
N GLY A 51 9.90 7.31 1.19
CA GLY A 51 11.21 6.69 1.37
C GLY A 51 11.64 5.83 0.19
N ARG A 52 10.73 4.99 -0.34
CA ARG A 52 11.05 4.07 -1.45
C ARG A 52 11.42 4.79 -2.74
N PHE A 53 10.87 5.97 -2.98
CA PHE A 53 11.08 6.78 -4.18
C PHE A 53 11.85 8.09 -3.91
N ALA A 54 12.60 8.17 -2.80
CA ALA A 54 13.33 9.39 -2.42
C ALA A 54 14.33 9.85 -3.50
N ASP A 55 15.09 8.90 -4.06
CA ASP A 55 16.12 9.13 -5.08
C ASP A 55 15.65 8.82 -6.52
N GLU A 56 14.39 8.44 -6.69
CA GLU A 56 13.85 8.03 -8.00
C GLU A 56 13.38 9.25 -8.82
N PRO A 57 13.72 9.34 -10.11
CA PRO A 57 13.32 10.46 -10.98
C PRO A 57 11.82 10.45 -11.32
N VAL A 58 11.13 9.33 -11.10
CA VAL A 58 9.70 9.15 -11.36
C VAL A 58 9.03 8.64 -10.09
N LYS A 59 7.95 9.32 -9.70
CA LYS A 59 7.17 9.02 -8.49
C LYS A 59 5.75 8.60 -8.86
N PRO A 60 5.08 7.78 -8.02
CA PRO A 60 3.68 7.43 -8.23
C PRO A 60 2.79 8.67 -8.22
N GLY A 61 1.91 8.81 -9.22
CA GLY A 61 0.94 9.91 -9.29
C GLY A 61 -0.22 9.74 -8.31
N ARG A 62 -0.58 8.50 -7.98
CA ARG A 62 -1.66 8.13 -7.05
C ARG A 62 -1.30 6.87 -6.27
N ILE A 63 -1.80 6.79 -5.04
CA ILE A 63 -1.74 5.59 -4.20
C ILE A 63 -3.15 5.08 -4.01
N ARG A 64 -3.38 3.79 -4.28
CA ARG A 64 -4.67 3.12 -4.08
C ARG A 64 -4.54 2.06 -2.99
N LEU A 65 -5.36 2.19 -1.95
CA LEU A 65 -5.54 1.16 -0.93
C LEU A 65 -6.68 0.24 -1.38
N HIS A 66 -6.36 -1.01 -1.70
CA HIS A 66 -7.32 -2.02 -2.11
C HIS A 66 -7.57 -2.98 -0.95
N PHE A 67 -8.66 -2.76 -0.23
CA PHE A 67 -9.09 -3.61 0.87
C PHE A 67 -9.58 -4.95 0.34
N VAL A 68 -8.99 -6.02 0.83
CA VAL A 68 -9.36 -7.40 0.50
C VAL A 68 -9.74 -8.13 1.78
N ARG A 69 -10.64 -9.08 1.63
CA ARG A 69 -11.00 -10.02 2.68
C ARG A 69 -10.83 -11.42 2.10
N ASP A 70 -9.89 -12.17 2.64
CA ASP A 70 -9.67 -13.55 2.24
C ASP A 70 -10.67 -14.44 2.99
N GLU A 71 -11.64 -14.98 2.26
CA GLU A 71 -12.56 -15.98 2.78
C GLU A 71 -12.03 -17.38 2.45
N VAL A 72 -11.77 -18.18 3.49
CA VAL A 72 -11.42 -19.59 3.32
C VAL A 72 -12.69 -20.42 3.33
N VAL A 73 -12.97 -21.06 2.20
CA VAL A 73 -14.10 -21.99 2.02
C VAL A 73 -13.57 -23.43 1.89
N ALA A 74 -14.31 -24.39 2.45
CA ALA A 74 -13.98 -25.83 2.46
C ALA A 74 -14.86 -26.62 1.48
#